data_AF-A0A8E4JBV3-F1
#
_entry.id   AF-A0A8E4JBV3-F1
#
_cell.length_a   1.000
_cell.length_b   1.000
_cell.length_c   1.000
_cell.angle_alpha   90.00
_cell.angle_beta   90.00
_cell.angle_gamma   90.00
#
_symmetry.space_group_name_H-M   'P 1'
#
loop_
_entity.id
_entity.type
_entity.pdbx_description
1 polymer ?
#
loop_
_entity_poly.entity_id
_entity_poly.type
_entity_poly.pdbx_seq_one_letter_code
_entity_poly.pdbx_strand_id
1 'polypeptide(L)'
;GNAQAKSCEDIQCSVGKKCLWDARMSRGRCSLCDETCPESRTDEAVCASDNTTYPSECAMKQAACSLGVLLEVKHSGSCNSITEDQEEDEEDEDSDYMAYVHISSILDG
;
A
#
# COMPACT_ATOMS: atom_id res chain seq x y z
N GLY A 1 12.02 -1.73 22.54
CA GLY A 1 11.51 -0.53 21.84
C GLY A 1 10.78 0.32 22.85
N ASN A 2 10.93 1.64 22.78
CA ASN A 2 10.31 2.57 23.72
C ASN A 2 8.78 2.57 23.47
N ALA A 3 7.99 2.07 24.42
CA ALA A 3 6.56 1.77 24.22
C ALA A 3 5.65 3.02 24.08
N GLN A 4 6.23 4.22 23.98
CA GLN A 4 5.54 5.52 24.01
C GLN A 4 6.05 6.51 22.95
N ALA A 5 6.80 6.05 21.95
CA ALA A 5 7.29 6.93 20.89
C ALA A 5 6.11 7.62 20.18
N LYS A 6 6.17 8.95 20.06
CA LYS A 6 5.16 9.79 19.39
C LYS A 6 5.56 10.15 17.97
N SER A 7 6.85 10.02 17.67
CA SER A 7 7.44 10.28 16.37
C SER A 7 8.81 9.60 16.28
N CYS A 8 9.49 9.74 15.13
CA CYS A 8 10.81 9.14 14.94
C CYS A 8 11.93 9.78 15.77
N GLU A 9 11.72 10.99 16.30
CA GLU A 9 12.65 11.66 17.22
C GLU A 9 12.83 10.86 18.53
N ASP A 10 11.83 10.08 18.93
CA ASP A 10 11.87 9.24 20.14
C ASP A 10 12.54 7.87 19.90
N ILE A 11 12.91 7.56 18.65
CA ILE A 11 13.30 6.21 18.22
C ILE A 11 14.76 6.22 17.75
N GLN A 12 15.61 5.55 18.52
CA GLN A 12 16.99 5.33 18.14
C GLN A 12 17.15 4.01 17.39
N CYS A 13 17.43 4.11 16.09
CA CYS A 13 17.73 2.96 15.24
C CYS A 13 19.19 2.51 15.38
N SER A 14 19.43 1.22 15.12
CA SER A 14 20.78 0.67 14.99
C SER A 14 21.54 1.32 13.83
N VAL A 15 22.88 1.21 13.85
CA VAL A 15 23.76 1.78 12.81
C VAL A 15 23.30 1.41 11.41
N GLY A 16 23.29 2.40 10.51
CA GLY A 16 22.91 2.24 9.10
C GLY A 16 21.41 2.25 8.83
N LYS A 17 20.55 2.28 9.86
CA LYS A 17 19.10 2.36 9.70
C LYS A 17 18.56 3.75 10.00
N LYS A 18 17.50 4.15 9.31
CA LYS A 18 16.71 5.35 9.61
C LYS A 18 15.34 4.95 10.13
N CYS A 19 14.76 5.79 10.98
CA CYS A 19 13.37 5.63 11.39
C CYS A 19 12.44 6.20 10.32
N LEU A 20 11.41 5.42 9.95
CA LEU A 20 10.30 5.83 9.10
C LEU A 20 9.03 5.82 9.94
N TRP A 21 8.30 6.93 9.98
CA TRP A 21 7.08 7.06 10.75
C TRP A 21 5.86 6.55 9.98
N ASP A 22 5.10 5.62 10.56
CA ASP A 22 3.79 5.20 10.09
C ASP A 22 2.72 5.99 10.85
N ALA A 23 2.15 6.99 10.18
CA ALA A 23 1.10 7.82 10.75
C ALA A 23 -0.21 7.05 10.98
N ARG A 24 -0.53 6.05 10.16
CA ARG A 24 -1.77 5.25 10.30
C ARG A 24 -1.71 4.40 11.56
N MET A 25 -0.55 3.80 11.83
CA MET A 25 -0.34 2.93 12.98
C MET A 25 0.28 3.63 14.19
N SER A 26 0.60 4.93 14.08
CA SER A 26 1.28 5.75 15.09
C SER A 26 2.52 5.06 15.67
N ARG A 27 3.39 4.56 14.79
CA ARG A 27 4.61 3.84 15.17
C ARG A 27 5.77 4.14 14.20
N GLY A 28 6.99 4.12 14.71
CA GLY A 28 8.18 4.19 13.85
C GLY A 28 8.76 2.82 13.54
N ARG A 29 9.29 2.67 12.32
CA ARG A 29 9.98 1.46 11.85
C ARG A 29 11.42 1.80 11.44
N CYS A 30 12.39 1.06 11.98
CA CYS A 30 13.79 1.21 11.57
C CYS A 30 14.07 0.42 10.29
N SER A 31 14.37 1.13 9.20
CA SER A 31 14.61 0.57 7.87
C SER A 31 16.00 0.92 7.35
N LEU A 32 16.56 0.07 6.49
CA LEU A 32 17.73 0.39 5.69
C LEU A 32 17.34 1.38 4.58
N CYS A 33 18.25 2.29 4.24
CA CYS A 33 18.03 3.38 3.30
C CYS A 33 19.20 3.58 2.33
N ASP A 34 19.92 2.48 2.03
CA ASP A 34 21.11 2.43 1.18
C ASP A 34 20.81 1.94 -0.25
N GLU A 35 19.54 1.94 -0.65
CA GLU A 35 19.09 1.50 -1.96
C GLU A 35 19.60 2.43 -3.08
N THR A 36 20.40 1.86 -3.99
CA THR A 36 20.72 2.48 -5.28
C THR A 36 19.73 1.94 -6.30
N CYS A 37 18.84 2.79 -6.79
CA CYS A 37 17.80 2.36 -7.71
C CYS A 37 18.32 2.33 -9.16
N PRO A 38 18.08 1.24 -9.92
CA PRO A 38 18.30 1.23 -11.36
C PRO A 38 17.32 2.17 -12.07
N GLU A 39 17.58 2.46 -13.35
CA GLU A 39 16.60 3.14 -14.19
C GLU A 39 15.31 2.30 -14.28
N SER A 40 14.18 2.93 -13.96
CA SER A 40 12.87 2.29 -13.91
C SER A 40 12.14 2.38 -15.25
N ARG A 41 11.36 1.35 -15.58
CA ARG A 41 10.46 1.34 -16.74
C ARG A 41 9.07 1.86 -16.37
N THR A 42 8.28 2.27 -17.36
CA THR A 42 6.93 2.81 -17.12
C THR A 42 5.97 1.78 -16.53
N ASP A 43 6.16 0.50 -16.86
CA ASP A 43 5.38 -0.63 -16.35
C ASP A 43 5.72 -1.03 -14.90
N GLU A 44 6.79 -0.46 -14.33
CA GLU A 44 7.19 -0.69 -12.93
C GLU A 44 6.62 0.36 -11.96
N ALA A 45 5.86 1.34 -12.48
CA ALA A 45 5.28 2.38 -11.67
C ALA A 45 4.36 1.80 -10.57
N VAL A 46 4.30 2.48 -9.44
CA VAL A 46 3.45 2.10 -8.30
C VAL A 46 2.73 3.32 -7.74
N CYS A 47 1.50 3.12 -7.28
CA CYS A 47 0.81 4.10 -6.45
C CYS A 47 1.11 3.78 -4.99
N ALA A 48 1.66 4.74 -4.26
CA ALA A 48 1.99 4.57 -2.84
C ALA A 48 0.84 5.00 -1.91
N SER A 49 1.00 4.70 -0.63
CA SER A 49 0.03 4.99 0.44
C SER A 49 -0.24 6.48 0.68
N ASP A 50 0.62 7.36 0.18
CA ASP A 50 0.42 8.82 0.16
C ASP A 50 -0.36 9.30 -1.07
N ASN A 51 -0.84 8.37 -1.91
CA ASN A 51 -1.47 8.60 -3.20
C ASN A 51 -0.57 9.31 -4.22
N THR A 52 0.74 9.14 -4.10
CA THR A 52 1.72 9.58 -5.10
C THR A 52 2.12 8.42 -6.01
N THR A 53 2.21 8.67 -7.31
CA THR A 53 2.79 7.70 -8.25
C THR A 53 4.31 7.80 -8.21
N TYR A 54 4.98 6.69 -7.91
CA TYR A 54 6.42 6.56 -8.01
C TYR A 54 6.79 5.71 -9.24
N PRO A 55 7.91 6.01 -9.90
CA PRO A 55 8.29 5.31 -11.12
C PRO A 55 8.73 3.85 -10.87
N SER A 56 9.04 3.49 -9.63
CA SER A 56 9.21 2.11 -9.17
C SER A 56 9.05 2.01 -7.64
N GLU A 57 8.87 0.79 -7.13
CA GLU A 57 8.90 0.54 -5.68
C GLU A 57 10.24 0.95 -5.04
N CYS A 58 11.35 0.84 -5.78
CA CYS A 58 12.66 1.30 -5.30
C CYS A 58 12.66 2.83 -5.09
N ALA A 59 12.19 3.57 -6.10
CA ALA A 59 12.09 5.03 -6.01
C ALA A 59 11.13 5.46 -4.88
N MET A 60 10.04 4.72 -4.66
CA MET A 60 9.14 4.91 -3.52
C MET A 60 9.87 4.73 -2.18
N LYS A 61 10.64 3.64 -2.02
CA LYS A 61 11.43 3.38 -0.79
C LYS A 61 12.50 4.44 -0.56
N GLN A 62 13.15 4.91 -1.62
CA GLN A 62 14.12 6.00 -1.52
C GLN A 62 13.44 7.29 -1.04
N ALA A 63 12.28 7.64 -1.60
CA ALA A 63 11.49 8.79 -1.15
C ALA A 63 11.03 8.65 0.30
N ALA A 64 10.51 7.48 0.71
CA ALA A 64 10.16 7.16 2.09
C ALA A 64 11.33 7.44 3.05
N CYS A 65 12.52 6.95 2.69
CA CYS A 65 13.76 7.17 3.42
C CYS A 65 14.21 8.64 3.49
N SER A 66 14.00 9.41 2.42
CA SER A 66 14.30 10.85 2.40
C SER A 66 13.32 11.66 3.25
N LEU A 67 12.04 11.27 3.25
CA LEU A 67 10.97 11.95 3.97
C LEU A 67 10.88 11.52 5.45
N GLY A 68 11.43 10.37 5.82
CA GLY A 68 11.28 9.80 7.16
C GLY A 68 9.86 9.29 7.45
N VAL A 69 9.09 9.01 6.40
CA VAL A 69 7.70 8.53 6.48
C VAL A 69 7.64 7.14 5.85
N LEU A 70 6.89 6.23 6.47
CA LEU A 70 6.66 4.92 5.89
C LEU A 70 5.69 5.04 4.71
N LEU A 71 6.16 4.69 3.51
CA LEU A 71 5.34 4.54 2.31
C LEU A 71 5.24 3.05 1.97
N GLU A 72 4.03 2.61 1.63
CA GLU A 72 3.74 1.26 1.16
C GLU A 72 3.09 1.33 -0.22
N VAL A 73 3.29 0.30 -1.04
CA VAL A 73 2.58 0.18 -2.32
C VAL A 73 1.10 -0.04 -2.02
N LYS A 74 0.25 0.83 -2.55
CA LYS A 74 -1.20 0.70 -2.52
C LYS A 74 -1.68 -0.20 -3.66
N HIS A 75 -1.17 0.03 -4.86
CA HIS A 75 -1.37 -0.83 -6.03
C HIS A 75 -0.27 -0.56 -7.08
N SER A 76 -0.15 -1.48 -8.04
CA SER A 76 0.73 -1.31 -9.21
C SER A 76 0.15 -0.28 -10.19
N GLY A 77 1.01 0.36 -10.97
CA GLY A 77 0.63 1.40 -11.93
C GLY A 77 0.52 2.80 -11.32
N SER A 78 -0.03 3.75 -12.06
CA SER A 78 -0.24 5.12 -11.58
C SER A 78 -1.44 5.19 -10.65
N CYS A 79 -1.42 6.09 -9.65
CA CYS A 79 -2.58 6.37 -8.80
C CYS A 79 -3.82 6.84 -9.57
N ASN A 80 -3.65 7.36 -10.78
CA ASN A 80 -4.74 7.78 -11.65
C ASN A 80 -5.20 6.67 -12.62
N SER A 81 -4.49 5.53 -12.65
CA SER A 81 -4.97 4.36 -13.36
C SER A 81 -6.14 3.80 -12.56
N ILE A 82 -7.31 3.74 -13.18
CA ILE A 82 -8.45 2.99 -12.66
C ILE A 82 -8.03 1.52 -12.80
N THR A 83 -7.40 0.96 -11.78
CA THR A 83 -7.19 -0.48 -11.72
C THR A 83 -8.50 -1.08 -11.23
N GLU A 84 -9.06 -1.99 -12.03
CA GLU A 84 -10.32 -2.72 -11.80
C GLU A 84 -10.30 -3.54 -10.49
N ASP A 85 -9.17 -3.57 -9.77
CA ASP A 85 -8.96 -4.22 -8.47
C ASP A 85 -9.74 -3.60 -7.28
N GLN A 86 -10.62 -2.62 -7.50
CA GLN A 86 -11.56 -2.14 -6.46
C GLN A 86 -12.97 -2.75 -6.59
N GLU A 87 -13.23 -3.61 -7.57
CA GLU A 87 -14.54 -4.27 -7.73
C GLU A 87 -14.54 -5.73 -7.21
N GLU A 88 -13.39 -6.36 -6.96
CA GLU A 88 -13.35 -7.78 -6.56
C GLU A 88 -13.69 -8.08 -5.08
N ASP A 89 -13.85 -7.07 -4.20
CA ASP A 89 -14.27 -7.27 -2.81
C ASP A 89 -15.79 -7.07 -2.58
N GLU A 90 -16.56 -6.60 -3.59
CA GLU A 90 -18.03 -6.40 -3.49
C GLU A 90 -18.85 -7.47 -4.24
N GLU A 91 -18.24 -8.32 -5.06
CA GLU A 91 -18.95 -9.32 -5.89
C GLU A 91 -19.19 -10.69 -5.23
N ASP A 92 -18.78 -10.92 -3.98
CA ASP A 92 -18.95 -12.23 -3.32
C ASP A 92 -20.27 -12.41 -2.54
N GLU A 93 -21.08 -11.37 -2.32
CA GLU A 93 -22.36 -11.51 -1.57
C GLU A 93 -23.62 -11.69 -2.45
N ASP A 94 -23.57 -11.48 -3.77
CA ASP A 94 -24.79 -11.47 -4.62
C ASP A 94 -25.05 -12.75 -5.44
N SER A 95 -24.11 -13.71 -5.49
CA SER A 95 -24.28 -14.91 -6.31
C SER A 95 -25.35 -15.88 -5.78
N ASP A 96 -25.55 -15.97 -4.45
CA ASP A 96 -26.49 -16.93 -3.86
C ASP A 96 -27.94 -16.43 -3.91
N TYR A 97 -28.14 -15.10 -3.85
CA TYR A 97 -29.46 -14.48 -3.99
C TYR A 97 -30.02 -14.62 -5.41
N MET A 98 -29.18 -14.40 -6.42
CA MET A 98 -29.61 -14.53 -7.83
C MET A 98 -29.88 -15.99 -8.22
N ALA A 99 -29.13 -16.95 -7.68
CA ALA A 99 -29.43 -18.38 -7.87
C ALA A 99 -30.78 -18.75 -7.25
N TYR A 100 -31.09 -18.26 -6.05
CA TYR A 100 -32.38 -18.50 -5.39
C TYR A 100 -33.55 -17.89 -6.18
N VAL A 101 -33.40 -16.65 -6.66
CA VAL A 101 -34.42 -15.97 -7.49
C VAL A 101 -34.67 -16.69 -8.82
N HIS A 102 -33.62 -17.20 -9.46
CA HIS A 102 -33.76 -18.04 -10.65
C HIS A 102 -34.46 -19.36 -10.36
N ILE A 103 -34.14 -20.01 -9.24
CA ILE A 103 -34.78 -21.28 -8.84
C ILE A 103 -36.26 -21.08 -8.50
N SER A 104 -36.62 -20.02 -7.76
CA SER A 104 -38.04 -19.71 -7.45
C SER A 104 -38.86 -19.47 -8.72
N SER A 105 -38.28 -18.82 -9.73
CA SER A 105 -38.94 -18.58 -11.02
C SER A 105 -39.17 -19.85 -11.85
N ILE A 106 -38.40 -20.92 -11.60
CA ILE A 106 -38.54 -22.21 -12.29
C ILE A 106 -39.56 -23.12 -11.59
N LEU A 107 -39.77 -22.96 -10.28
CA LEU A 107 -40.70 -23.79 -9.50
C LEU A 107 -42.17 -23.33 -9.62
N ASP A 108 -42.41 -22.11 -10.09
CA ASP A 108 -43.75 -21.56 -10.37
C ASP A 108 -44.22 -21.79 -11.83
N GLY A 109 -43.53 -22.67 -12.58
CA GLY A 109 -43.85 -23.05 -13.97
C GLY A 109 -44.45 -24.45 -14.13
#